data_AF-A0A4V1IX88-F1
#
_entry.id   AF-A0A4V1IX88-F1
#
_cell.length_a   1.000
_cell.length_b   1.000
_cell.length_c   1.000
_cell.angle_alpha   90.00
_cell.angle_beta   90.00
_cell.angle_gamma   90.00
#
_symmetry.space_group_name_H-M   'P 1'
#
loop_
_entity.id
_entity.type
_entity.pdbx_description
1 polymer ?
#
loop_
_entity_poly.entity_id
_entity_poly.type
_entity_poly.pdbx_seq_one_letter_code
_entity_poly.pdbx_strand_id
1 'polypeptide(L)'
;MEQRQNIALEILETERTYVSRLTFLLEQFRDPLLKIVDTPARILTAHDIKEIFQHLDAILKFHRELLQRLESRINVASWNPVQGCLGDIFLLLAPYFKIYNLYLGNCTHAMERVSAHMGASPAFVLFLRETDKRQKNRGLTLQAYLLEPMQRIPRYRLLLASLMKKTAIGHPDHHQLQDALAEVEKVALFVNEALRRHDEAKLTLDIQRSLNGFSGRLLVPGRHLVKRGSVKKICRRNHQRREFFLFSDILIYASPGLMEDAYIFHRKLPLEYCKVVSVPDNEAIQNGFQILSPDKSFQVYTDTAEEKQAWIGALCEAISERREAQQTLRKEKKVRPQLDSYKLRIVDEYNAPVWVPDDDAAECMICQQEFRLYRRKHHCRLCGKVVCHACSSRNFLIPGETEEEDRVERACDPCFRMRWGDADADDDEDTVMQAMRLRSLTFVAAPGIASRITRVRTALVANDHHTAACLRCSLCTPTEEHHLRAACGQAVCPVPQGLYRIPLACE
;
A
#
# COMPACT_ATOMS: atom_id res chain seq x y z
N MET A 1 -33.80 -6.78 36.61
CA MET A 1 -33.89 -5.43 37.21
C MET A 1 -32.51 -4.88 37.51
N GLU A 2 -31.70 -5.58 38.31
CA GLU A 2 -30.30 -5.20 38.61
C GLU A 2 -29.44 -4.97 37.34
N GLN A 3 -29.54 -5.85 36.34
CA GLN A 3 -28.82 -5.68 35.07
C GLN A 3 -29.23 -4.40 34.31
N ARG A 4 -30.51 -4.00 34.35
CA ARG A 4 -31.00 -2.78 33.69
C ARG A 4 -30.49 -1.52 34.39
N GLN A 5 -30.44 -1.56 35.73
CA GLN A 5 -29.84 -0.51 36.54
C GLN A 5 -28.34 -0.36 36.27
N ASN A 6 -27.60 -1.46 36.22
CA ASN A 6 -26.16 -1.43 35.96
C ASN A 6 -25.84 -0.81 34.59
N ILE A 7 -26.61 -1.16 33.56
CA ILE A 7 -26.44 -0.57 32.22
C ILE A 7 -26.77 0.93 32.21
N ALA A 8 -27.84 1.36 32.90
CA ALA A 8 -28.18 2.78 33.02
C ALA A 8 -27.08 3.60 33.73
N LEU A 9 -26.53 3.05 34.82
CA LEU A 9 -25.40 3.65 35.54
C LEU A 9 -24.12 3.66 34.69
N GLU A 10 -23.86 2.60 33.93
CA GLU A 10 -22.73 2.54 33.00
C GLU A 10 -22.84 3.60 31.89
N ILE A 11 -24.04 3.80 31.33
CA ILE A 11 -24.30 4.87 30.36
C ILE A 11 -23.90 6.22 30.96
N LEU A 12 -24.38 6.51 32.18
CA LEU A 12 -24.10 7.79 32.86
C LEU A 12 -22.60 7.96 33.18
N GLU A 13 -21.97 6.98 33.81
CA GLU A 13 -20.59 7.11 34.27
C GLU A 13 -19.61 7.21 33.11
N THR A 14 -19.85 6.41 32.06
CA THR A 14 -19.04 6.50 30.85
C THR A 14 -19.30 7.78 30.07
N GLU A 15 -20.50 8.38 30.16
CA GLU A 15 -20.80 9.71 29.60
C GLU A 15 -20.03 10.80 30.32
N ARG A 16 -20.06 10.80 31.66
CA ARG A 16 -19.31 11.74 32.48
C ARG A 16 -17.82 11.68 32.17
N THR A 17 -17.28 10.47 32.07
CA THR A 17 -15.89 10.24 31.68
C THR A 17 -15.60 10.82 30.30
N TYR A 18 -16.47 10.57 29.32
CA TYR A 18 -16.29 11.06 27.95
C TYR A 18 -16.34 12.59 27.86
N VAL A 19 -17.32 13.25 28.49
CA VAL A 19 -17.41 14.72 28.56
C VAL A 19 -16.18 15.33 29.24
N SER A 20 -15.69 14.70 30.33
CA SER A 20 -14.47 15.11 31.01
C SER A 20 -13.25 15.04 30.09
N ARG A 21 -13.13 14.00 29.27
CA ARG A 21 -12.02 13.83 28.32
C ARG A 21 -12.08 14.80 27.14
N LEU A 22 -13.26 15.07 26.60
CA LEU A 22 -13.44 16.10 25.57
C LEU A 22 -13.12 17.51 26.10
N THR A 23 -13.59 17.81 27.31
CA THR A 23 -13.28 19.09 27.97
C THR A 23 -11.77 19.23 28.17
N PHE A 24 -11.13 18.17 28.64
CA PHE A 24 -9.68 18.11 28.79
C PHE A 24 -8.93 18.37 27.48
N LEU A 25 -9.36 17.72 26.39
CA LEU A 25 -8.78 17.89 25.05
C LEU A 25 -8.76 19.37 24.65
N LEU A 26 -9.87 20.07 24.84
CA LEU A 26 -9.96 21.48 24.48
C LEU A 26 -9.15 22.37 25.43
N GLU A 27 -9.29 22.19 26.74
CA GLU A 27 -8.66 23.06 27.74
C GLU A 27 -7.14 22.90 27.84
N GLN A 28 -6.61 21.70 27.60
CA GLN A 28 -5.17 21.43 27.73
C GLN A 28 -4.41 21.42 26.42
N PHE A 29 -5.06 21.19 25.28
CA PHE A 29 -4.39 21.25 23.98
C PHE A 29 -4.78 22.49 23.19
N ARG A 30 -6.08 22.70 22.91
CA ARG A 30 -6.52 23.78 22.02
C ARG A 30 -6.35 25.16 22.64
N ASP A 31 -6.90 25.37 23.84
CA ASP A 31 -6.98 26.71 24.44
C ASP A 31 -5.60 27.32 24.72
N PRO A 32 -4.56 26.56 25.16
CA PRO A 32 -3.20 27.07 25.25
C PRO A 32 -2.62 27.50 23.91
N LEU A 33 -2.90 26.74 22.83
CA LEU A 33 -2.45 27.07 21.48
C LEU A 33 -3.14 28.34 20.95
N LEU A 34 -4.44 28.50 21.22
CA LEU A 34 -5.18 29.73 20.88
C LEU A 34 -4.65 30.95 21.64
N LYS A 35 -4.32 30.81 22.93
CA LYS A 35 -3.80 31.93 23.74
C LYS A 35 -2.48 32.51 23.21
N ILE A 36 -1.64 31.68 22.60
CA ILE A 36 -0.34 32.10 22.08
C ILE A 36 -0.35 32.39 20.57
N VAL A 37 -1.49 32.21 19.89
CA VAL A 37 -1.57 32.24 18.42
C VAL A 37 -1.22 33.61 17.83
N ASP A 38 -1.52 34.69 18.54
CA ASP A 38 -1.22 36.07 18.12
C ASP A 38 0.06 36.62 18.74
N THR A 39 0.87 35.76 19.36
CA THR A 39 2.11 36.14 20.04
C THR A 39 3.35 35.68 19.24
N PRO A 40 4.54 36.25 19.49
CA PRO A 40 5.79 35.75 18.92
C PRO A 40 6.11 34.29 19.31
N ALA A 41 5.49 33.77 20.37
CA ALA A 41 5.66 32.39 20.85
C ALA A 41 4.71 31.38 20.17
N ARG A 42 4.05 31.77 19.07
CA ARG A 42 3.11 30.93 18.33
C ARG A 42 3.72 29.58 17.92
N ILE A 43 3.02 28.50 18.25
CA ILE A 43 3.43 27.13 17.89
C ILE A 43 2.74 26.66 16.60
N LEU A 44 1.44 26.95 16.46
CA LEU A 44 0.61 26.60 15.30
C LEU A 44 -0.11 27.85 14.78
N THR A 45 -0.47 27.88 13.50
CA THR A 45 -1.29 28.97 12.95
C THR A 45 -2.74 28.88 13.43
N ALA A 46 -3.48 30.00 13.40
CA ALA A 46 -4.91 29.99 13.71
C ALA A 46 -5.70 29.05 12.80
N HIS A 47 -5.30 28.96 11.52
CA HIS A 47 -5.86 28.00 10.58
C HIS A 47 -5.58 26.56 11.01
N ASP A 48 -4.33 26.20 11.34
CA ASP A 48 -3.99 24.85 11.82
C ASP A 48 -4.81 24.45 13.05
N ILE A 49 -4.94 25.35 14.03
CA ILE A 49 -5.71 25.09 15.26
C ILE A 49 -7.18 24.86 14.91
N LYS A 50 -7.77 25.71 14.06
CA LYS A 50 -9.17 25.55 13.63
C LYS A 50 -9.39 24.20 12.96
N GLU A 51 -8.52 23.81 12.04
CA GLU A 51 -8.63 22.54 11.30
C GLU A 51 -8.43 21.33 12.23
N ILE A 52 -7.48 21.38 13.17
CA ILE A 52 -7.21 20.25 14.08
C ILE A 52 -8.39 20.00 15.03
N PHE A 53 -9.00 21.05 15.57
CA PHE A 53 -10.04 20.95 16.60
C PHE A 53 -11.47 21.19 16.07
N GLN A 54 -11.65 21.16 14.75
CA GLN A 54 -12.92 21.46 14.11
C GLN A 54 -14.06 20.56 14.63
N HIS A 55 -15.24 21.14 14.82
CA HIS A 55 -16.47 20.48 15.30
C HIS A 55 -16.45 19.93 16.74
N LEU A 56 -15.30 19.92 17.44
CA LEU A 56 -15.21 19.39 18.80
C LEU A 56 -16.02 20.22 19.82
N ASP A 57 -16.13 21.54 19.66
CA ASP A 57 -16.99 22.36 20.53
C ASP A 57 -18.45 21.95 20.46
N ALA A 58 -18.93 21.69 19.24
CA ALA A 58 -20.32 21.35 19.01
C ALA A 58 -20.61 19.91 19.46
N ILE A 59 -19.64 18.98 19.31
CA ILE A 59 -19.69 17.65 19.94
C ILE A 59 -19.75 17.80 21.47
N LEU A 60 -18.84 18.56 22.07
CA LEU A 60 -18.81 18.74 23.52
C LEU A 60 -20.10 19.37 24.06
N LYS A 61 -20.65 20.37 23.37
CA LYS A 61 -21.94 20.98 23.71
C LYS A 61 -23.07 19.96 23.70
N PHE A 62 -23.13 19.13 22.66
CA PHE A 62 -24.11 18.04 22.55
C PHE A 62 -23.99 17.05 23.71
N HIS A 63 -22.77 16.60 24.04
CA HIS A 63 -22.56 15.64 25.12
C HIS A 63 -22.79 16.21 26.51
N ARG A 64 -22.54 17.51 26.72
CA ARG A 64 -22.92 18.19 27.97
C ARG A 64 -24.44 18.21 28.17
N GLU A 65 -25.21 18.47 27.11
CA GLU A 65 -26.68 18.40 27.16
C GLU A 65 -27.16 16.97 27.45
N LEU A 66 -26.59 15.96 26.78
CA LEU A 66 -26.89 14.55 27.05
C LEU A 66 -26.60 14.19 28.51
N LEU A 67 -25.40 14.53 29.01
CA LEU A 67 -24.99 14.27 30.39
C LEU A 67 -25.93 14.93 31.39
N GLN A 68 -26.29 16.20 31.19
CA GLN A 68 -27.19 16.93 32.08
C GLN A 68 -28.56 16.25 32.19
N ARG A 69 -29.11 15.77 31.06
CA ARG A 69 -30.38 15.03 31.05
C ARG A 69 -30.29 13.68 31.75
N LEU A 70 -29.20 12.94 31.51
CA LEU A 70 -28.93 11.67 32.18
C LEU A 70 -28.78 11.86 33.71
N GLU A 71 -28.03 12.86 34.16
CA GLU A 71 -27.84 13.17 35.58
C GLU A 71 -29.16 13.58 36.25
N SER A 72 -29.96 14.40 35.58
CA SER A 72 -31.29 14.79 36.06
C SER A 72 -32.23 13.58 36.23
N ARG A 73 -32.16 12.62 35.29
CA ARG A 73 -33.03 11.43 35.33
C ARG A 73 -32.54 10.36 36.30
N ILE A 74 -31.23 10.16 36.41
CA ILE A 74 -30.65 9.04 37.18
C ILE A 74 -30.35 9.45 38.62
N ASN A 75 -29.72 10.61 38.83
CA ASN A 75 -29.31 11.05 40.16
C ASN A 75 -30.42 11.84 40.85
N VAL A 76 -31.01 12.83 40.16
CA VAL A 76 -31.97 13.76 40.80
C VAL A 76 -33.35 13.13 40.96
N ALA A 77 -33.87 12.48 39.92
CA ALA A 77 -35.19 11.84 39.97
C ALA A 77 -35.20 10.44 40.62
N SER A 78 -34.05 9.96 41.14
CA SER A 78 -33.85 8.61 41.69
C SER A 78 -34.22 7.49 40.71
N TRP A 79 -33.23 6.99 39.97
CA TRP A 79 -33.43 5.97 38.95
C TRP A 79 -34.20 4.74 39.46
N ASN A 80 -35.31 4.42 38.80
CA ASN A 80 -36.08 3.20 39.04
C ASN A 80 -35.93 2.22 37.85
N PRO A 81 -35.32 1.04 38.02
CA PRO A 81 -35.14 0.09 36.92
C PRO A 81 -36.44 -0.55 36.41
N VAL A 82 -37.59 -0.35 37.08
CA VAL A 82 -38.90 -0.88 36.65
C VAL A 82 -39.68 0.10 35.78
N GLN A 83 -39.47 1.41 35.98
CA GLN A 83 -40.26 2.46 35.32
C GLN A 83 -39.42 3.52 34.61
N GLY A 84 -38.15 3.65 34.98
CA GLY A 84 -37.24 4.66 34.42
C GLY A 84 -37.12 4.49 32.92
N CYS A 85 -37.15 5.59 32.18
CA CYS A 85 -36.99 5.60 30.73
C CYS A 85 -35.73 6.40 30.39
N LEU A 86 -34.96 5.94 29.40
CA LEU A 86 -33.82 6.67 28.83
C LEU A 86 -33.95 6.84 27.31
N GLY A 87 -34.78 6.03 26.65
CA GLY A 87 -35.02 6.10 25.22
C GLY A 87 -35.56 7.46 24.79
N ASP A 88 -36.41 8.10 25.59
CA ASP A 88 -36.90 9.48 25.35
C ASP A 88 -35.76 10.50 25.25
N ILE A 89 -34.75 10.39 26.11
CA ILE A 89 -33.56 11.27 26.10
C ILE A 89 -32.77 11.06 24.81
N PHE A 90 -32.49 9.80 24.45
CA PHE A 90 -31.71 9.49 23.25
C PHE A 90 -32.47 9.83 21.97
N LEU A 91 -33.78 9.65 21.92
CA LEU A 91 -34.61 10.03 20.76
C LEU A 91 -34.62 11.53 20.52
N LEU A 92 -34.79 12.32 21.58
CA LEU A 92 -34.74 13.77 21.48
C LEU A 92 -33.41 14.26 20.90
N LEU A 93 -32.33 13.56 21.26
CA LEU A 93 -30.96 13.92 20.93
C LEU A 93 -30.44 13.24 19.66
N ALA A 94 -31.15 12.24 19.14
CA ALA A 94 -30.74 11.44 18.00
C ALA A 94 -30.35 12.25 16.74
N PRO A 95 -31.10 13.31 16.33
CA PRO A 95 -30.75 14.11 15.16
C PRO A 95 -29.37 14.75 15.23
N TYR A 96 -28.87 15.02 16.44
CA TYR A 96 -27.59 15.69 16.65
C TYR A 96 -26.38 14.75 16.49
N PHE A 97 -26.55 13.42 16.54
CA PHE A 97 -25.46 12.49 16.24
C PHE A 97 -24.93 12.64 14.80
N LYS A 98 -25.67 13.26 13.89
CA LYS A 98 -25.20 13.58 12.54
C LYS A 98 -23.97 14.51 12.52
N ILE A 99 -23.70 15.24 13.61
CA ILE A 99 -22.48 16.04 13.75
C ILE A 99 -21.20 15.20 13.60
N TYR A 100 -21.26 13.91 13.93
CA TYR A 100 -20.14 13.01 13.79
C TYR A 100 -19.74 12.81 12.33
N ASN A 101 -20.66 12.92 11.37
CA ASN A 101 -20.31 12.85 9.96
C ASN A 101 -19.43 14.03 9.54
N LEU A 102 -19.69 15.23 10.10
CA LEU A 102 -18.86 16.42 9.87
C LEU A 102 -17.48 16.27 10.50
N TYR A 103 -17.43 15.74 11.73
CA TYR A 103 -16.16 15.49 12.41
C TYR A 103 -15.31 14.44 11.68
N LEU A 104 -15.93 13.34 11.25
CA LEU A 104 -15.26 12.24 10.53
C LEU A 104 -14.63 12.68 9.22
N GLY A 105 -15.31 13.54 8.45
CA GLY A 105 -14.76 14.08 7.21
C GLY A 105 -13.45 14.85 7.41
N ASN A 106 -13.24 15.42 8.60
CA ASN A 106 -12.07 16.24 8.90
C ASN A 106 -11.03 15.56 9.81
N CYS A 107 -11.42 14.50 10.54
CA CYS A 107 -10.56 13.89 11.55
C CYS A 107 -9.26 13.31 10.97
N THR A 108 -9.33 12.70 9.78
CA THR A 108 -8.13 12.20 9.08
C THR A 108 -7.15 13.34 8.77
N HIS A 109 -7.64 14.47 8.24
CA HIS A 109 -6.80 15.63 7.95
C HIS A 109 -6.24 16.28 9.22
N ALA A 110 -7.02 16.33 10.31
CA ALA A 110 -6.52 16.77 11.60
C ALA A 110 -5.33 15.92 12.07
N MET A 111 -5.41 14.59 11.93
CA MET A 111 -4.32 13.68 12.31
C MET A 111 -3.08 13.81 11.44
N GLU A 112 -3.25 13.96 10.12
CA GLU A 112 -2.15 14.19 9.18
C GLU A 112 -1.43 15.50 9.54
N ARG A 113 -2.19 16.56 9.81
CA ARG A 113 -1.65 17.87 10.20
C ARG A 113 -0.90 17.82 11.53
N VAL A 114 -1.46 17.14 12.54
CA VAL A 114 -0.75 16.89 13.82
C VAL A 114 0.56 16.15 13.57
N SER A 115 0.54 15.09 12.74
CA SER A 115 1.74 14.30 12.43
C SER A 115 2.80 15.11 11.69
N ALA A 116 2.38 15.96 10.73
CA ALA A 116 3.27 16.85 10.00
C ALA A 116 3.96 17.86 10.94
N HIS A 117 3.20 18.50 11.83
CA HIS A 117 3.77 19.43 12.82
C HIS A 117 4.67 18.74 13.85
N MET A 118 4.38 17.49 14.23
CA MET A 118 5.29 16.71 15.09
C MET A 118 6.62 16.42 14.39
N GLY A 119 6.63 16.25 13.07
CA GLY A 119 7.87 16.05 12.29
C GLY A 119 8.64 17.34 12.01
N ALA A 120 7.96 18.48 11.89
CA ALA A 120 8.54 19.74 11.45
C ALA A 120 8.84 20.74 12.59
N SER A 121 8.11 20.69 13.71
CA SER A 121 8.16 21.70 14.77
C SER A 121 8.60 21.10 16.12
N PRO A 122 9.87 21.31 16.52
CA PRO A 122 10.34 20.92 17.85
C PRO A 122 9.54 21.59 18.98
N ALA A 123 9.09 22.83 18.77
CA ALA A 123 8.26 23.55 19.74
C ALA A 123 6.92 22.85 19.98
N PHE A 124 6.29 22.32 18.91
CA PHE A 124 5.05 21.56 19.04
C PHE A 124 5.28 20.23 19.76
N VAL A 125 6.37 19.52 19.46
CA VAL A 125 6.74 18.29 20.18
C VAL A 125 6.99 18.56 21.66
N LEU A 126 7.68 19.66 22.00
CA LEU A 126 7.89 20.06 23.39
C LEU A 126 6.58 20.40 24.09
N PHE A 127 5.68 21.11 23.42
CA PHE A 127 4.34 21.40 23.95
C PHE A 127 3.58 20.11 24.28
N LEU A 128 3.55 19.12 23.37
CA LEU A 128 2.89 17.84 23.62
C LEU A 128 3.52 17.10 24.80
N ARG A 129 4.85 17.03 24.86
CA ARG A 129 5.58 16.39 25.98
C ARG A 129 5.33 17.07 27.32
N GLU A 130 5.22 18.40 27.34
CA GLU A 130 4.96 19.15 28.57
C GLU A 130 3.53 18.89 29.08
N THR A 131 2.57 18.80 28.17
CA THR A 131 1.19 18.39 28.50
C THR A 131 1.14 16.96 29.03
N ASP A 132 1.98 16.05 28.50
CA ASP A 132 2.10 14.68 29.00
C ASP A 132 2.73 14.61 30.40
N LYS A 133 3.81 15.35 30.65
CA LYS A 133 4.55 15.35 31.93
C LYS A 133 3.73 15.83 33.12
N ARG A 134 2.77 16.73 32.90
CA ARG A 134 1.92 17.26 33.97
C ARG A 134 0.92 16.23 34.52
N GLN A 135 0.95 14.97 34.06
CA GLN A 135 0.00 13.88 34.35
C GLN A 135 -1.47 14.25 34.09
N LYS A 136 -1.69 15.38 33.44
CA LYS A 136 -3.01 15.90 33.11
C LYS A 136 -3.65 15.04 32.02
N ASN A 137 -2.85 14.55 31.06
CA ASN A 137 -3.29 13.81 29.87
C ASN A 137 -3.84 12.40 30.12
N ARG A 138 -3.93 11.94 31.37
CA ARG A 138 -4.42 10.61 31.76
C ARG A 138 -3.77 9.45 30.95
N GLY A 139 -2.53 9.63 30.47
CA GLY A 139 -1.80 8.63 29.68
C GLY A 139 -2.12 8.57 28.18
N LEU A 140 -2.88 9.51 27.61
CA LEU A 140 -3.26 9.53 26.20
C LEU A 140 -2.56 10.64 25.42
N THR A 141 -2.18 10.35 24.17
CA THR A 141 -1.64 11.34 23.23
C THR A 141 -2.74 12.24 22.64
N LEU A 142 -2.39 13.40 22.09
CA LEU A 142 -3.35 14.26 21.37
C LEU A 142 -4.09 13.50 20.27
N GLN A 143 -3.37 12.69 19.48
CA GLN A 143 -3.96 11.87 18.42
C GLN A 143 -4.98 10.87 19.00
N ALA A 144 -4.69 10.25 20.15
CA ALA A 144 -5.62 9.36 20.83
C ALA A 144 -6.89 10.09 21.29
N TYR A 145 -6.76 11.31 21.82
CA TYR A 145 -7.93 12.14 22.17
C TYR A 145 -8.78 12.50 20.95
N LEU A 146 -8.17 12.82 19.81
CA LEU A 146 -8.89 13.09 18.56
C LEU A 146 -9.63 11.85 18.02
N LEU A 147 -9.25 10.64 18.43
CA LEU A 147 -9.98 9.41 18.09
C LEU A 147 -11.20 9.15 18.97
N GLU A 148 -11.24 9.68 20.19
CA GLU A 148 -12.28 9.33 21.17
C GLU A 148 -13.73 9.55 20.68
N PRO A 149 -14.05 10.64 19.95
CA PRO A 149 -15.39 10.80 19.39
C PRO A 149 -15.83 9.61 18.52
N MET A 150 -14.95 9.07 17.70
CA MET A 150 -15.26 7.92 16.85
C MET A 150 -15.49 6.64 17.67
N GLN A 151 -14.88 6.53 18.84
CA GLN A 151 -15.07 5.36 19.71
C GLN A 151 -16.34 5.45 20.57
N ARG A 152 -16.93 6.63 20.76
CA ARG A 152 -18.12 6.79 21.60
C ARG A 152 -19.40 6.27 20.93
N ILE A 153 -19.57 6.52 19.64
CA ILE A 153 -20.80 6.13 18.91
C ILE A 153 -21.04 4.62 18.91
N PRO A 154 -20.05 3.76 18.62
CA PRO A 154 -20.24 2.32 18.70
C PRO A 154 -20.58 1.84 20.12
N ARG A 155 -20.11 2.54 21.16
CA ARG A 155 -20.46 2.23 22.55
C ARG A 155 -21.92 2.51 22.86
N TYR A 156 -22.50 3.62 22.38
CA TYR A 156 -23.95 3.85 22.57
C TYR A 156 -24.78 2.75 21.93
N ARG A 157 -24.43 2.31 20.71
CA ARG A 157 -25.12 1.19 20.07
C ARG A 157 -25.13 -0.05 20.98
N LEU A 158 -23.98 -0.44 21.54
CA LEU A 158 -23.88 -1.60 22.42
C LEU A 158 -24.67 -1.42 23.73
N LEU A 159 -24.58 -0.24 24.36
CA LEU A 159 -25.27 0.07 25.61
C LEU A 159 -26.79 0.12 25.44
N LEU A 160 -27.29 0.78 24.39
CA LEU A 160 -28.72 0.86 24.07
C LEU A 160 -29.29 -0.50 23.67
N ALA A 161 -28.58 -1.28 22.85
CA ALA A 161 -28.99 -2.64 22.52
C ALA A 161 -29.06 -3.54 23.76
N SER A 162 -28.07 -3.40 24.66
CA SER A 162 -28.06 -4.13 25.93
C SER A 162 -29.22 -3.70 26.83
N LEU A 163 -29.49 -2.40 26.94
CA LEU A 163 -30.58 -1.86 27.74
C LEU A 163 -31.94 -2.32 27.21
N MET A 164 -32.15 -2.27 25.89
CA MET A 164 -33.36 -2.75 25.21
C MET A 164 -33.57 -4.24 25.45
N LYS A 165 -32.52 -5.06 25.30
CA LYS A 165 -32.59 -6.51 25.57
C LYS A 165 -32.98 -6.84 27.02
N LYS A 166 -32.70 -5.94 27.97
CA LYS A 166 -33.05 -6.06 29.38
C LYS A 166 -34.33 -5.32 29.77
N THR A 167 -35.06 -4.77 28.79
CA THR A 167 -36.31 -4.03 28.98
C THR A 167 -37.46 -4.85 28.37
N ALA A 168 -38.48 -5.18 29.15
CA ALA A 168 -39.62 -5.98 28.67
C ALA A 168 -40.38 -5.26 27.54
N ILE A 169 -40.97 -6.00 26.61
CA ILE A 169 -41.66 -5.45 25.42
C ILE A 169 -42.80 -4.49 25.83
N GLY A 170 -43.52 -4.78 26.92
CA GLY A 170 -44.58 -3.91 27.44
C GLY A 170 -44.11 -2.71 28.27
N HIS A 171 -42.81 -2.52 28.46
CA HIS A 171 -42.26 -1.37 29.19
C HIS A 171 -42.28 -0.12 28.29
N PRO A 172 -42.66 1.07 28.80
CA PRO A 172 -42.78 2.29 27.98
C PRO A 172 -41.48 2.67 27.24
N ASP A 173 -40.33 2.39 27.84
CA ASP A 173 -39.00 2.62 27.26
C ASP A 173 -38.64 1.68 26.10
N HIS A 174 -39.29 0.52 25.92
CA HIS A 174 -38.85 -0.49 24.96
C HIS A 174 -38.88 0.03 23.51
N HIS A 175 -40.02 0.60 23.09
CA HIS A 175 -40.18 1.18 21.75
C HIS A 175 -39.26 2.39 21.56
N GLN A 176 -39.12 3.23 22.59
CA GLN A 176 -38.26 4.40 22.53
C GLN A 176 -36.77 4.03 22.38
N LEU A 177 -36.33 2.98 23.08
CA LEU A 177 -34.98 2.42 22.94
C LEU A 177 -34.76 1.79 21.57
N GLN A 178 -35.76 1.12 21.01
CA GLN A 178 -35.69 0.55 19.67
C GLN A 178 -35.47 1.64 18.62
N ASP A 179 -36.28 2.71 18.67
CA ASP A 179 -36.17 3.83 17.75
C ASP A 179 -34.83 4.59 17.93
N ALA A 180 -34.42 4.84 19.19
CA ALA A 180 -33.14 5.48 19.49
C ALA A 180 -31.95 4.66 18.97
N LEU A 181 -31.99 3.34 19.17
CA LEU A 181 -30.96 2.43 18.69
C LEU A 181 -30.87 2.48 17.16
N ALA A 182 -32.00 2.48 16.45
CA ALA A 182 -32.03 2.58 15.00
C ALA A 182 -31.37 3.88 14.48
N GLU A 183 -31.59 5.01 15.15
CA GLU A 183 -30.94 6.28 14.77
C GLU A 183 -29.43 6.27 15.05
N VAL A 184 -28.99 5.71 16.19
CA VAL A 184 -27.57 5.58 16.53
C VAL A 184 -26.86 4.63 15.55
N GLU A 185 -27.52 3.54 15.14
CA GLU A 185 -26.96 2.57 14.18
C GLU A 185 -26.66 3.18 12.82
N LYS A 186 -27.50 4.10 12.32
CA LYS A 186 -27.26 4.83 11.07
C LYS A 186 -25.93 5.59 11.09
N VAL A 187 -25.57 6.19 12.22
CA VAL A 187 -24.31 6.93 12.39
C VAL A 187 -23.15 5.98 12.71
N ALA A 188 -23.40 4.94 13.51
CA ALA A 188 -22.37 3.98 13.92
C ALA A 188 -21.72 3.24 12.75
N LEU A 189 -22.48 2.92 11.70
CA LEU A 189 -21.93 2.27 10.51
C LEU A 189 -20.83 3.10 9.83
N PHE A 190 -21.07 4.41 9.66
CA PHE A 190 -20.10 5.31 9.04
C PHE A 190 -18.87 5.52 9.93
N VAL A 191 -19.08 5.66 11.24
CA VAL A 191 -18.01 5.79 12.24
C VAL A 191 -17.14 4.54 12.29
N ASN A 192 -17.73 3.34 12.28
CA ASN A 192 -17.02 2.08 12.34
C ASN A 192 -16.06 1.91 11.15
N GLU A 193 -16.51 2.25 9.95
CA GLU A 193 -15.69 2.14 8.75
C GLU A 193 -14.51 3.14 8.78
N ALA A 194 -14.74 4.36 9.25
CA ALA A 194 -13.67 5.35 9.41
C ALA A 194 -12.64 4.91 10.47
N LEU A 195 -13.09 4.35 11.59
CA LEU A 195 -12.22 3.84 12.65
C LEU A 195 -11.39 2.65 12.15
N ARG A 196 -12.02 1.72 11.42
CA ARG A 196 -11.34 0.58 10.80
C ARG A 196 -10.21 1.05 9.85
N ARG A 197 -10.50 2.01 8.97
CA ARG A 197 -9.50 2.59 8.06
C ARG A 197 -8.34 3.25 8.79
N HIS A 198 -8.63 3.97 9.88
CA HIS A 198 -7.59 4.57 10.70
C HIS A 198 -6.68 3.51 11.32
N ASP A 199 -7.26 2.47 11.92
CA ASP A 199 -6.49 1.40 12.57
C ASP A 199 -5.67 0.60 11.56
N GLU A 200 -6.21 0.34 10.37
CA GLU A 200 -5.49 -0.27 9.25
C GLU A 200 -4.33 0.61 8.75
N ALA A 201 -4.54 1.92 8.64
CA ALA A 201 -3.50 2.87 8.24
C ALA A 201 -2.37 2.92 9.27
N LYS A 202 -2.72 2.94 10.57
CA LYS A 202 -1.75 2.89 11.67
C LYS A 202 -0.94 1.60 11.63
N LEU A 203 -1.60 0.45 11.53
CA LEU A 203 -0.95 -0.85 11.42
C LEU A 203 0.01 -0.90 10.22
N THR A 204 -0.41 -0.36 9.08
CA THR A 204 0.42 -0.28 7.87
C THR A 204 1.66 0.58 8.06
N LEU A 205 1.54 1.71 8.75
CA LEU A 205 2.68 2.58 9.08
C LEU A 205 3.64 1.92 10.07
N ASP A 206 3.12 1.21 11.07
CA ASP A 206 3.92 0.49 12.04
C ASP A 206 4.69 -0.68 11.38
N ILE A 207 4.04 -1.40 10.45
CA ILE A 207 4.72 -2.39 9.59
C ILE A 207 5.80 -1.72 8.73
N GLN A 208 5.53 -0.56 8.13
CA GLN A 208 6.54 0.14 7.32
C GLN A 208 7.76 0.55 8.16
N ARG A 209 7.55 1.06 9.38
CA ARG A 209 8.63 1.47 10.30
C ARG A 209 9.46 0.30 10.80
N SER A 210 8.85 -0.87 10.98
CA SER A 210 9.54 -2.07 11.44
C SER A 210 10.39 -2.75 10.33
N LEU A 211 10.12 -2.46 9.05
CA LEU A 211 10.83 -3.05 7.91
C LEU A 211 12.13 -2.30 7.57
N ASN A 212 13.25 -2.69 8.19
CA ASN A 212 14.57 -2.16 7.87
C ASN A 212 15.00 -2.55 6.45
N GLY A 213 15.51 -1.57 5.69
CA GLY A 213 15.95 -1.77 4.29
C GLY A 213 14.82 -1.69 3.26
N PHE A 214 13.58 -1.41 3.67
CA PHE A 214 12.48 -1.13 2.75
C PHE A 214 12.43 0.36 2.40
N SER A 215 12.52 0.69 1.11
CA SER A 215 12.48 2.07 0.59
C SER A 215 11.16 2.46 -0.08
N GLY A 216 10.17 1.56 -0.12
CA GLY A 216 8.87 1.81 -0.75
C GLY A 216 7.85 2.48 0.18
N ARG A 217 6.65 2.74 -0.34
CA ARG A 217 5.48 3.21 0.42
C ARG A 217 4.44 2.09 0.54
N LEU A 218 4.07 1.73 1.77
CA LEU A 218 2.99 0.79 2.06
C LEU A 218 1.63 1.48 2.10
N LEU A 219 1.53 2.65 2.72
CA LEU A 219 0.29 3.42 2.78
C LEU A 219 -0.04 4.04 1.41
N VAL A 220 -0.87 3.36 0.63
CA VAL A 220 -1.37 3.82 -0.68
C VAL A 220 -2.87 3.53 -0.79
N PRO A 221 -3.63 4.28 -1.61
CA PRO A 221 -5.05 4.04 -1.79
C PRO A 221 -5.35 2.59 -2.23
N GLY A 222 -6.37 1.97 -1.62
CA GLY A 222 -6.82 0.61 -1.94
C GLY A 222 -5.98 -0.53 -1.34
N ARG A 223 -4.79 -0.25 -0.79
CA ARG A 223 -3.97 -1.26 -0.10
C ARG A 223 -4.41 -1.42 1.35
N HIS A 224 -4.68 -2.65 1.75
CA HIS A 224 -4.93 -3.01 3.16
C HIS A 224 -4.21 -4.33 3.49
N LEU A 225 -3.93 -4.57 4.77
CA LEU A 225 -3.30 -5.80 5.23
C LEU A 225 -4.34 -6.92 5.28
N VAL A 226 -4.09 -8.01 4.57
CA VAL A 226 -4.95 -9.20 4.54
C VAL A 226 -4.52 -10.20 5.62
N LYS A 227 -3.21 -10.46 5.73
CA LYS A 227 -2.68 -11.43 6.71
C LYS A 227 -1.22 -11.13 7.07
N ARG A 228 -0.88 -11.31 8.34
CA ARG A 228 0.51 -11.33 8.85
C ARG A 228 0.77 -12.66 9.55
N GLY A 229 2.00 -13.16 9.45
CA GLY A 229 2.45 -14.28 10.27
C GLY A 229 3.77 -14.88 9.82
N SER A 230 4.27 -15.79 10.62
CA SER A 230 5.54 -16.46 10.38
C SER A 230 5.39 -17.72 9.55
N VAL A 231 6.36 -17.95 8.67
CA VAL A 231 6.54 -19.19 7.92
C VAL A 231 8.00 -19.61 7.94
N LYS A 232 8.27 -20.89 7.73
CA LYS A 232 9.62 -21.44 7.66
C LYS A 232 10.04 -21.57 6.20
N LYS A 233 11.18 -20.99 5.84
CA LYS A 233 11.84 -21.20 4.56
C LYS A 233 13.05 -22.10 4.77
N ILE A 234 13.04 -23.30 4.18
CA ILE A 234 14.20 -24.18 4.22
C ILE A 234 15.22 -23.68 3.19
N CYS A 235 16.41 -23.31 3.68
CA CYS A 235 17.56 -22.99 2.84
C CYS A 235 18.66 -24.00 3.17
N ARG A 236 19.00 -24.87 2.21
CA ARG A 236 20.07 -25.89 2.29
C ARG A 236 19.89 -26.90 3.45
N ARG A 237 20.17 -26.48 4.70
CA ARG A 237 20.15 -27.31 5.93
C ARG A 237 19.56 -26.64 7.18
N ASN A 238 19.18 -25.35 7.11
CA ASN A 238 18.61 -24.63 8.26
C ASN A 238 17.21 -24.09 7.93
N HIS A 239 16.28 -24.31 8.85
CA HIS A 239 14.95 -23.68 8.83
C HIS A 239 15.11 -22.20 9.15
N GLN A 240 14.90 -21.34 8.16
CA GLN A 240 14.96 -19.91 8.39
C GLN A 240 13.55 -19.37 8.55
N ARG A 241 13.24 -18.81 9.72
CA ARG A 241 11.98 -18.12 9.96
C ARG A 241 11.89 -16.88 9.06
N ARG A 242 10.71 -16.68 8.47
CA ARG A 242 10.36 -15.51 7.66
C ARG A 242 9.02 -14.98 8.12
N GLU A 243 8.92 -13.68 8.28
CA GLU A 243 7.65 -13.02 8.53
C GLU A 243 7.05 -12.56 7.21
N PHE A 244 5.80 -12.93 6.97
CA PHE A 244 5.03 -12.54 5.80
C PHE A 244 4.05 -11.44 6.16
N PHE A 245 3.98 -10.43 5.29
CA PHE A 245 2.99 -9.37 5.32
C PHE A 245 2.27 -9.38 3.98
N LEU A 246 1.11 -10.03 3.95
CA LEU A 246 0.23 -10.10 2.79
C LEU A 246 -0.70 -8.91 2.80
N PHE A 247 -0.54 -8.03 1.83
CA PHE A 247 -1.47 -6.94 1.52
C PHE A 247 -2.35 -7.34 0.33
N SER A 248 -3.41 -6.59 0.10
CA SER A 248 -4.37 -6.85 -0.99
C SER A 248 -3.78 -6.87 -2.41
N ASP A 249 -2.62 -6.25 -2.63
CA ASP A 249 -1.96 -6.15 -3.94
C ASP A 249 -0.51 -6.65 -3.95
N ILE A 250 0.13 -6.83 -2.79
CA ILE A 250 1.53 -7.21 -2.66
C ILE A 250 1.76 -8.19 -1.52
N LEU A 251 2.74 -9.08 -1.67
CA LEU A 251 3.32 -9.87 -0.58
C LEU A 251 4.70 -9.34 -0.24
N ILE A 252 4.95 -9.04 1.03
CA ILE A 252 6.29 -8.74 1.54
C ILE A 252 6.73 -9.87 2.46
N TYR A 253 8.01 -10.26 2.35
CA TYR A 253 8.61 -11.14 3.34
C TYR A 253 9.93 -10.59 3.88
N ALA A 254 10.14 -10.81 5.18
CA ALA A 254 11.25 -10.28 5.94
C ALA A 254 11.83 -11.35 6.90
N SER A 255 13.06 -11.17 7.37
CA SER A 255 13.60 -11.94 8.51
C SER A 255 13.38 -11.18 9.81
N PRO A 256 13.26 -11.86 10.96
CA PRO A 256 13.37 -11.20 12.26
C PRO A 256 14.69 -10.42 12.40
N GLY A 257 14.64 -9.22 12.95
CA GLY A 257 15.77 -8.37 13.26
C GLY A 257 16.31 -8.62 14.68
N LEU A 258 17.23 -7.74 15.13
CA LEU A 258 17.85 -7.82 16.46
C LEU A 258 16.93 -7.33 17.58
N MET A 259 16.04 -6.38 17.28
CA MET A 259 15.04 -5.86 18.22
C MET A 259 13.72 -6.60 18.03
N GLU A 260 12.94 -6.68 19.11
CA GLU A 260 11.57 -7.17 19.06
C GLU A 260 10.73 -6.30 18.10
N ASP A 261 9.89 -6.94 17.30
CA ASP A 261 9.12 -6.31 16.20
C ASP A 261 9.95 -5.53 15.15
N ALA A 262 11.27 -5.70 15.09
CA ALA A 262 12.07 -5.22 13.98
C ALA A 262 12.27 -6.33 12.94
N TYR A 263 12.22 -5.97 11.66
CA TYR A 263 12.32 -6.89 10.54
C TYR A 263 13.38 -6.43 9.54
N ILE A 264 14.07 -7.37 8.91
CA ILE A 264 15.00 -7.12 7.81
C ILE A 264 14.28 -7.48 6.51
N PHE A 265 13.96 -6.47 5.72
CA PHE A 265 13.26 -6.61 4.44
C PHE A 265 14.08 -7.48 3.46
N HIS A 266 13.43 -8.47 2.82
CA HIS A 266 14.06 -9.24 1.74
C HIS A 266 13.51 -8.87 0.37
N ARG A 267 12.18 -8.91 0.21
CA ARG A 267 11.56 -8.67 -1.09
C ARG A 267 10.07 -8.31 -0.96
N LYS A 268 9.61 -7.56 -1.95
CA LYS A 268 8.21 -7.24 -2.24
C LYS A 268 7.83 -7.93 -3.55
N LEU A 269 6.73 -8.67 -3.57
CA LEU A 269 6.20 -9.39 -4.72
C LEU A 269 4.81 -8.84 -5.07
N PRO A 270 4.59 -8.28 -6.27
CA PRO A 270 3.26 -7.93 -6.74
C PRO A 270 2.40 -9.18 -6.93
N LEU A 271 1.21 -9.20 -6.32
CA LEU A 271 0.33 -10.39 -6.33
C LEU A 271 -0.21 -10.71 -7.73
N GLU A 272 -0.38 -9.72 -8.59
CA GLU A 272 -0.88 -9.91 -9.97
C GLU A 272 -0.06 -10.96 -10.75
N TYR A 273 1.25 -11.02 -10.47
CA TYR A 273 2.19 -11.94 -11.10
C TYR A 273 2.45 -13.21 -10.28
N CYS A 274 1.84 -13.35 -9.11
CA CYS A 274 2.08 -14.51 -8.25
C CYS A 274 1.15 -15.68 -8.58
N LYS A 275 1.63 -16.92 -8.38
CA LYS A 275 0.80 -18.14 -8.35
C LYS A 275 1.17 -18.93 -7.09
N VAL A 276 0.20 -19.60 -6.46
CA VAL A 276 0.43 -20.41 -5.25
C VAL A 276 0.10 -21.85 -5.53
N VAL A 277 0.98 -22.75 -5.09
CA VAL A 277 0.85 -24.19 -5.33
C VAL A 277 1.08 -24.94 -4.02
N SER A 278 0.12 -25.79 -3.64
CA SER A 278 0.28 -26.68 -2.48
C SER A 278 1.35 -27.73 -2.78
N VAL A 279 2.23 -28.02 -1.82
CA VAL A 279 3.21 -29.11 -1.95
C VAL A 279 2.71 -30.31 -1.14
N PRO A 280 2.63 -31.52 -1.75
CA PRO A 280 2.32 -32.75 -1.02
C PRO A 280 3.35 -33.04 0.06
N ASP A 281 2.89 -33.60 1.18
CA ASP A 281 3.77 -33.95 2.29
C ASP A 281 4.62 -35.18 1.95
N ASN A 282 5.80 -35.27 2.55
CA ASN A 282 6.69 -36.43 2.48
C ASN A 282 7.34 -36.68 3.85
N GLU A 283 8.18 -37.72 3.95
CA GLU A 283 8.81 -38.13 5.23
C GLU A 283 9.70 -37.04 5.86
N ALA A 284 10.27 -36.13 5.06
CA ALA A 284 11.17 -35.10 5.53
C ALA A 284 10.49 -33.74 5.72
N ILE A 285 9.34 -33.53 5.06
CA ILE A 285 8.76 -32.21 4.85
C ILE A 285 7.23 -32.31 4.87
N GLN A 286 6.61 -31.59 5.81
CA GLN A 286 5.16 -31.50 5.95
C GLN A 286 4.70 -30.05 5.83
N ASN A 287 3.43 -29.85 5.48
CA ASN A 287 2.76 -28.56 5.47
C ASN A 287 3.43 -27.53 4.52
N GLY A 288 3.94 -27.99 3.38
CA GLY A 288 4.61 -27.14 2.39
C GLY A 288 3.68 -26.49 1.37
N PHE A 289 4.03 -25.28 0.94
CA PHE A 289 3.48 -24.64 -0.26
C PHE A 289 4.53 -23.76 -0.96
N GLN A 290 4.33 -23.52 -2.26
CA GLN A 290 5.21 -22.71 -3.10
C GLN A 290 4.52 -21.42 -3.52
N ILE A 291 5.28 -20.33 -3.46
CA ILE A 291 4.91 -19.05 -4.05
C ILE A 291 5.76 -18.88 -5.30
N LEU A 292 5.10 -18.81 -6.44
CA LEU A 292 5.70 -18.62 -7.74
C LEU A 292 5.56 -17.16 -8.15
N SER A 293 6.63 -16.52 -8.62
CA SER A 293 6.58 -15.18 -9.21
C SER A 293 7.66 -15.03 -10.31
N PRO A 294 7.54 -14.04 -11.20
CA PRO A 294 8.53 -13.81 -12.26
C PRO A 294 9.94 -13.54 -11.73
N ASP A 295 10.06 -12.84 -10.59
CA ASP A 295 11.38 -12.44 -10.07
C ASP A 295 11.95 -13.44 -9.08
N LYS A 296 11.10 -14.11 -8.29
CA LYS A 296 11.56 -15.10 -7.32
C LYS A 296 10.47 -16.06 -6.90
N SER A 297 10.74 -17.35 -7.08
CA SER A 297 9.93 -18.41 -6.49
C SER A 297 10.65 -19.10 -5.35
N PHE A 298 9.89 -19.55 -4.36
CA PHE A 298 10.40 -20.27 -3.20
C PHE A 298 9.33 -21.13 -2.55
N GLN A 299 9.78 -22.13 -1.81
CA GLN A 299 8.95 -22.99 -0.99
C GLN A 299 9.03 -22.57 0.47
N VAL A 300 7.89 -22.64 1.16
CA VAL A 300 7.76 -22.38 2.59
C VAL A 300 6.89 -23.45 3.26
N TYR A 301 6.97 -23.50 4.58
CA TYR A 301 6.31 -24.46 5.45
C TYR A 301 5.69 -23.77 6.64
N THR A 302 4.59 -24.32 7.13
CA THR A 302 3.92 -23.87 8.35
C THR A 302 4.04 -24.93 9.44
N ASP A 303 3.70 -24.56 10.68
CA ASP A 303 3.77 -25.49 11.80
C ASP A 303 2.59 -26.47 11.78
N THR A 304 1.44 -26.03 11.27
CA THR A 304 0.25 -26.89 11.15
C THR A 304 -0.35 -26.89 9.74
N ALA A 305 -1.16 -27.90 9.44
CA ALA A 305 -1.88 -28.00 8.16
C ALA A 305 -2.95 -26.91 8.03
N GLU A 306 -3.58 -26.50 9.14
CA GLU A 306 -4.55 -25.40 9.19
C GLU A 306 -3.90 -24.08 8.80
N GLU A 307 -2.69 -23.81 9.30
CA GLU A 307 -1.92 -22.62 8.91
C GLU A 307 -1.56 -22.62 7.42
N LYS A 308 -1.17 -23.79 6.88
CA LYS A 308 -0.92 -23.95 5.43
C LYS A 308 -2.17 -23.59 4.63
N GLN A 309 -3.33 -24.16 5.00
CA GLN A 309 -4.58 -23.88 4.29
C GLN A 309 -5.01 -22.43 4.43
N ALA A 310 -4.86 -21.83 5.61
CA ALA A 310 -5.15 -20.42 5.84
C ALA A 310 -4.26 -19.48 5.00
N TRP A 311 -2.97 -19.80 4.85
CA TRP A 311 -2.08 -19.03 3.99
C TRP A 311 -2.37 -19.20 2.51
N ILE A 312 -2.60 -20.44 2.05
CA ILE A 312 -2.95 -20.71 0.65
C ILE A 312 -4.26 -20.00 0.30
N GLY A 313 -5.29 -20.11 1.14
CA GLY A 313 -6.58 -19.45 0.94
C GLY A 313 -6.42 -17.94 0.81
N ALA A 314 -5.79 -17.30 1.80
CA ALA A 314 -5.60 -15.84 1.80
C ALA A 314 -4.79 -15.34 0.59
N LEU A 315 -3.73 -16.07 0.19
CA LEU A 315 -2.94 -15.71 -0.98
C LEU A 315 -3.73 -15.87 -2.28
N CYS A 316 -4.44 -16.98 -2.46
CA CYS A 316 -5.23 -17.24 -3.66
C CYS A 316 -6.36 -16.22 -3.82
N GLU A 317 -7.07 -15.91 -2.74
CA GLU A 317 -8.13 -14.90 -2.71
C GLU A 317 -7.58 -13.51 -3.09
N ALA A 318 -6.54 -13.05 -2.40
CA ALA A 318 -5.92 -11.75 -2.69
C ALA A 318 -5.35 -11.65 -4.13
N ILE A 319 -4.78 -12.74 -4.67
CA ILE A 319 -4.30 -12.80 -6.06
C ILE A 319 -5.48 -12.71 -7.04
N SER A 320 -6.59 -13.41 -6.78
CA SER A 320 -7.78 -13.38 -7.64
C SER A 320 -8.39 -11.99 -7.68
N GLU A 321 -8.68 -11.41 -6.51
CA GLU A 321 -9.26 -10.08 -6.37
C GLU A 321 -8.39 -9.02 -7.06
N ARG A 322 -7.07 -9.09 -6.86
CA ARG A 322 -6.11 -8.17 -7.49
C ARG A 322 -6.16 -8.26 -9.02
N ARG A 323 -6.27 -9.47 -9.59
CA ARG A 323 -6.34 -9.67 -11.05
C ARG A 323 -7.66 -9.19 -11.63
N GLU A 324 -8.77 -9.49 -10.96
CA GLU A 324 -10.11 -9.03 -11.35
C GLU A 324 -10.18 -7.50 -11.34
N ALA A 325 -9.69 -6.86 -10.29
CA ALA A 325 -9.63 -5.40 -10.18
C ALA A 325 -8.76 -4.75 -11.27
N GLN A 326 -7.77 -5.44 -11.83
CA GLN A 326 -7.00 -4.92 -12.97
C GLN A 326 -7.68 -5.12 -14.31
N GLN A 327 -8.43 -6.21 -14.47
CA GLN A 327 -9.15 -6.46 -15.71
C GLN A 327 -10.23 -5.40 -15.93
N THR A 328 -10.91 -4.96 -14.87
CA THR A 328 -11.90 -3.87 -14.93
C THR A 328 -11.27 -2.50 -15.25
N LEU A 329 -9.97 -2.32 -15.04
CA LEU A 329 -9.23 -1.08 -15.29
C LEU A 329 -8.45 -1.06 -16.62
N ARG A 330 -8.34 -2.18 -17.34
CA ARG A 330 -7.51 -2.25 -18.55
C ARG A 330 -8.25 -1.71 -19.79
N LYS A 331 -7.77 -0.56 -20.30
CA LYS A 331 -7.80 -0.28 -21.74
C LYS A 331 -7.05 -1.41 -22.46
N GLU A 332 -7.58 -1.89 -23.57
CA GLU A 332 -7.08 -3.01 -24.37
C GLU A 332 -5.54 -3.09 -24.37
N LYS A 333 -4.98 -4.24 -23.95
CA LYS A 333 -3.54 -4.49 -24.09
C LYS A 333 -3.19 -4.32 -25.57
N LYS A 334 -2.43 -3.27 -25.91
CA LYS A 334 -1.73 -3.22 -27.21
C LYS A 334 -0.81 -4.44 -27.24
N VAL A 335 -1.19 -5.46 -28.02
CA VAL A 335 -0.31 -6.55 -28.41
C VAL A 335 0.92 -5.88 -28.99
N ARG A 336 2.09 -6.04 -28.36
CA ARG A 336 3.34 -5.57 -28.99
C ARG A 336 3.46 -6.31 -30.31
N PRO A 337 3.62 -5.61 -31.45
CA PRO A 337 3.96 -6.27 -32.71
C PRO A 337 5.17 -7.17 -32.46
N GLN A 338 5.11 -8.40 -32.96
CA GLN A 338 6.17 -9.40 -32.83
C GLN A 338 7.52 -8.73 -33.18
N LEU A 339 8.37 -8.51 -32.17
CA LEU A 339 9.63 -7.81 -32.36
C LEU A 339 10.59 -8.74 -33.13
N ASP A 340 10.62 -8.59 -34.45
CA ASP A 340 11.59 -9.23 -35.37
C ASP A 340 13.06 -8.88 -35.05
N SER A 341 13.31 -8.02 -34.05
CA SER A 341 14.67 -7.59 -33.65
C SER A 341 15.42 -8.60 -32.79
N TYR A 342 14.74 -9.56 -32.16
CA TYR A 342 15.39 -10.58 -31.34
C TYR A 342 15.13 -11.95 -31.97
N LYS A 343 16.17 -12.63 -32.46
CA LYS A 343 16.10 -14.05 -32.87
C LYS A 343 15.76 -15.00 -31.69
N LEU A 344 15.56 -14.48 -30.47
CA LEU A 344 15.27 -15.25 -29.27
C LEU A 344 13.77 -15.57 -29.15
N ARG A 345 13.45 -16.75 -28.63
CA ARG A 345 12.07 -17.14 -28.32
C ARG A 345 11.57 -16.36 -27.09
N ILE A 346 10.38 -15.79 -27.19
CA ILE A 346 9.73 -15.01 -26.12
C ILE A 346 8.92 -15.95 -25.22
N VAL A 347 8.93 -15.69 -23.92
CA VAL A 347 8.06 -16.39 -22.95
C VAL A 347 6.90 -15.49 -22.49
N ASP A 348 5.67 -15.85 -22.88
CA ASP A 348 4.47 -15.03 -22.60
C ASP A 348 3.97 -15.11 -21.15
N GLU A 349 4.33 -16.18 -20.42
CA GLU A 349 4.02 -16.36 -18.99
C GLU A 349 5.19 -17.02 -18.27
N TYR A 350 6.03 -16.19 -17.63
CA TYR A 350 7.24 -16.63 -16.95
C TYR A 350 7.12 -16.52 -15.43
N ASN A 351 7.46 -17.61 -14.75
CA ASN A 351 7.74 -17.64 -13.31
C ASN A 351 9.15 -18.16 -13.11
N ALA A 352 9.97 -17.47 -12.30
CA ALA A 352 11.29 -17.97 -11.95
C ALA A 352 11.16 -19.33 -11.25
N PRO A 353 11.96 -20.35 -11.56
CA PRO A 353 11.86 -21.63 -10.87
C PRO A 353 12.47 -21.55 -9.46
N VAL A 354 12.06 -22.47 -8.57
CA VAL A 354 12.79 -22.72 -7.33
C VAL A 354 14.11 -23.39 -7.70
N TRP A 355 15.24 -22.80 -7.30
CA TRP A 355 16.55 -23.34 -7.67
C TRP A 355 16.97 -24.46 -6.74
N VAL A 356 17.58 -25.48 -7.32
CA VAL A 356 18.33 -26.47 -6.56
C VAL A 356 19.63 -25.82 -6.06
N PRO A 357 19.96 -25.91 -4.76
CA PRO A 357 21.22 -25.38 -4.24
C PRO A 357 22.44 -26.01 -4.90
N ASP A 358 23.51 -25.23 -5.11
CA ASP A 358 24.72 -25.73 -5.76
C ASP A 358 25.38 -26.86 -4.98
N ASP A 359 25.34 -26.82 -3.64
CA ASP A 359 25.94 -27.84 -2.77
C ASP A 359 25.26 -29.21 -2.94
N ASP A 360 23.99 -29.22 -3.35
CA ASP A 360 23.18 -30.43 -3.57
C ASP A 360 23.34 -30.98 -4.99
N ALA A 361 24.15 -30.33 -5.83
CA ALA A 361 24.38 -30.69 -7.23
C ALA A 361 25.87 -30.99 -7.50
N ALA A 362 26.31 -32.21 -7.18
CA ALA A 362 27.67 -32.67 -7.49
C ALA A 362 27.89 -32.91 -9.00
N GLU A 363 26.81 -33.24 -9.72
CA GLU A 363 26.80 -33.58 -11.14
C GLU A 363 25.73 -32.82 -11.91
N CYS A 364 25.92 -32.70 -13.22
CA CYS A 364 24.94 -32.08 -14.09
C CYS A 364 23.63 -32.89 -14.08
N MET A 365 22.52 -32.25 -13.73
CA MET A 365 21.19 -32.89 -13.65
C MET A 365 20.55 -33.22 -15.01
N ILE A 366 21.33 -33.17 -16.10
CA ILE A 366 20.95 -33.55 -17.47
C ILE A 366 21.87 -34.67 -17.98
N CYS A 367 23.18 -34.45 -18.05
CA CYS A 367 24.13 -35.44 -18.57
C CYS A 367 24.82 -36.30 -17.50
N GLN A 368 24.53 -36.08 -16.21
CA GLN A 368 25.06 -36.82 -15.05
C GLN A 368 26.59 -36.78 -14.90
N GLN A 369 27.27 -35.88 -15.61
CA GLN A 369 28.72 -35.73 -15.48
C GLN A 369 29.06 -34.77 -14.33
N GLU A 370 30.07 -35.13 -13.54
CA GLU A 370 30.55 -34.36 -12.39
C GLU A 370 30.97 -32.93 -12.74
N PHE A 371 30.61 -31.98 -11.87
CA PHE A 371 31.13 -30.63 -11.96
C PHE A 371 32.58 -30.57 -11.45
N ARG A 372 33.45 -29.89 -12.21
CA ARG A 372 34.88 -29.70 -11.92
C ARG A 372 35.27 -28.26 -12.26
N LEU A 373 36.52 -27.85 -12.01
CA LEU A 373 36.98 -26.48 -12.28
C LEU A 373 36.69 -25.99 -13.71
N TYR A 374 36.75 -26.89 -14.71
CA TYR A 374 36.47 -26.58 -16.12
C TYR A 374 35.01 -26.83 -16.53
N ARG A 375 34.18 -27.43 -15.66
CA ARG A 375 32.74 -27.64 -15.89
C ARG A 375 31.98 -26.92 -14.79
N ARG A 376 31.61 -25.67 -15.07
CA ARG A 376 30.93 -24.80 -14.11
C ARG A 376 29.44 -25.13 -14.03
N LYS A 377 28.87 -24.81 -12.86
CA LYS A 377 27.44 -24.95 -12.55
C LYS A 377 26.66 -23.76 -13.12
N HIS A 378 25.52 -24.04 -13.75
CA HIS A 378 24.56 -23.04 -14.22
C HIS A 378 23.15 -23.46 -13.82
N HIS A 379 22.28 -22.52 -13.46
CA HIS A 379 20.86 -22.82 -13.20
C HIS A 379 20.04 -22.63 -14.45
N CYS A 380 19.24 -23.64 -14.81
CA CYS A 380 18.21 -23.47 -15.82
C CYS A 380 17.14 -22.52 -15.30
N ARG A 381 16.87 -21.44 -16.04
CA ARG A 381 15.86 -20.44 -15.68
C ARG A 381 14.41 -20.88 -15.94
N LEU A 382 14.19 -22.07 -16.51
CA LEU A 382 12.84 -22.65 -16.67
C LEU A 382 12.49 -23.69 -15.59
N CYS A 383 13.46 -24.47 -15.10
CA CYS A 383 13.19 -25.57 -14.16
C CYS A 383 14.03 -25.54 -12.87
N GLY A 384 15.03 -24.66 -12.75
CA GLY A 384 15.82 -24.48 -11.53
C GLY A 384 16.90 -25.53 -11.28
N LYS A 385 17.02 -26.54 -12.13
CA LYS A 385 18.07 -27.57 -12.09
C LYS A 385 19.47 -26.98 -12.34
N VAL A 386 20.49 -27.61 -11.77
CA VAL A 386 21.90 -27.28 -11.99
C VAL A 386 22.44 -28.09 -13.18
N VAL A 387 22.95 -27.39 -14.19
CA VAL A 387 23.34 -27.93 -15.50
C VAL A 387 24.69 -27.38 -15.94
N CYS A 388 25.40 -28.11 -16.81
CA CYS A 388 26.64 -27.62 -17.42
C CYS A 388 26.34 -26.80 -18.68
N HIS A 389 27.36 -26.06 -19.16
CA HIS A 389 27.24 -25.24 -20.38
C HIS A 389 26.71 -26.05 -21.58
N ALA A 390 27.28 -27.24 -21.81
CA ALA A 390 26.92 -28.11 -22.93
C ALA A 390 25.47 -28.65 -22.89
N CYS A 391 24.81 -28.64 -21.73
CA CYS A 391 23.40 -29.05 -21.57
C CYS A 391 22.44 -27.86 -21.45
N SER A 392 22.93 -26.65 -21.68
CA SER A 392 22.17 -25.40 -21.53
C SER A 392 22.60 -24.36 -22.56
N SER A 393 22.76 -24.80 -23.80
CA SER A 393 23.24 -23.98 -24.92
C SER A 393 22.27 -22.86 -25.29
N ARG A 394 20.98 -23.01 -24.99
CA ARG A 394 19.92 -22.13 -25.50
C ARG A 394 19.47 -21.07 -24.49
N ASN A 395 19.21 -19.86 -24.99
CA ASN A 395 18.66 -18.73 -24.24
C ASN A 395 17.27 -18.33 -24.76
N PHE A 396 16.48 -17.70 -23.91
CA PHE A 396 15.14 -17.18 -24.25
C PHE A 396 14.95 -15.76 -23.67
N LEU A 397 13.94 -15.05 -24.15
CA LEU A 397 13.62 -13.67 -23.76
C LEU A 397 12.41 -13.63 -22.83
N ILE A 398 12.57 -13.02 -21.65
CA ILE A 398 11.49 -12.65 -20.75
C ILE A 398 11.16 -11.17 -21.01
N PRO A 399 9.98 -10.84 -21.54
CA PRO A 399 9.62 -9.46 -21.85
C PRO A 399 9.37 -8.63 -20.57
N GLY A 400 9.89 -7.40 -20.55
CA GLY A 400 9.61 -6.38 -19.53
C GLY A 400 8.53 -5.39 -19.97
N GLU A 401 8.18 -4.40 -19.12
CA GLU A 401 7.18 -3.38 -19.48
C GLU A 401 7.70 -2.40 -20.55
N THR A 402 9.02 -2.30 -20.68
CA THR A 402 9.76 -1.59 -21.74
C THR A 402 10.83 -2.50 -22.37
N GLU A 403 11.36 -2.17 -23.56
CA GLU A 403 12.46 -2.95 -24.19
C GLU A 403 13.75 -2.93 -23.36
N GLU A 404 13.93 -1.92 -22.50
CA GLU A 404 15.08 -1.78 -21.61
C GLU A 404 15.01 -2.79 -20.44
N GLU A 405 13.82 -3.30 -20.13
CA GLU A 405 13.56 -4.26 -19.05
C GLU A 405 13.54 -5.72 -19.51
N ASP A 406 13.72 -5.99 -20.81
CA ASP A 406 13.74 -7.34 -21.35
C ASP A 406 14.95 -8.12 -20.82
N ARG A 407 14.72 -9.36 -20.36
CA ARG A 407 15.77 -10.22 -19.77
C ARG A 407 16.03 -11.43 -20.65
N VAL A 408 17.29 -11.60 -21.06
CA VAL A 408 17.75 -12.83 -21.74
C VAL A 408 18.24 -13.82 -20.70
N GLU A 409 17.66 -15.01 -20.69
CA GLU A 409 17.90 -16.02 -19.66
C GLU A 409 18.19 -17.40 -20.25
N ARG A 410 18.97 -18.20 -19.51
CA ARG A 410 19.45 -19.52 -19.95
C ARG A 410 18.46 -20.63 -19.62
N ALA A 411 18.20 -21.53 -20.56
CA ALA A 411 17.44 -22.76 -20.34
C ALA A 411 18.34 -23.99 -20.53
N CYS A 412 18.04 -25.09 -19.84
CA CYS A 412 18.59 -26.38 -20.25
C CYS A 412 17.92 -26.81 -21.56
N ASP A 413 18.67 -27.52 -22.41
CA ASP A 413 18.19 -27.87 -23.75
C ASP A 413 16.87 -28.68 -23.72
N PRO A 414 16.63 -29.60 -22.74
CA PRO A 414 15.34 -30.26 -22.62
C PRO A 414 14.18 -29.30 -22.31
N CYS A 415 14.37 -28.31 -21.44
CA CYS A 415 13.31 -27.33 -21.14
C CYS A 415 13.04 -26.40 -22.33
N PHE A 416 14.08 -26.02 -23.06
CA PHE A 416 13.92 -25.21 -24.26
C PHE A 416 13.14 -25.98 -25.33
N ARG A 417 13.55 -27.22 -25.62
CA ARG A 417 12.89 -28.10 -26.61
C ARG A 417 11.45 -28.42 -26.24
N MET A 418 11.19 -28.72 -24.97
CA MET A 418 9.84 -28.99 -24.49
C MET A 418 8.90 -27.79 -24.73
N ARG A 419 9.41 -26.55 -24.62
CA ARG A 419 8.60 -25.35 -24.69
C ARG A 419 8.46 -24.76 -26.09
N TRP A 420 9.50 -24.89 -26.93
CA TRP A 420 9.55 -24.26 -28.26
C TRP A 420 9.88 -25.22 -29.42
N GLY A 421 10.04 -26.52 -29.15
CA GLY A 421 10.39 -27.53 -30.16
C GLY A 421 11.88 -27.56 -30.53
N ASP A 422 12.22 -28.46 -31.45
CA ASP A 422 13.59 -28.70 -31.92
C ASP A 422 14.08 -27.74 -33.01
N ALA A 423 13.21 -26.87 -33.54
CA ALA A 423 13.53 -26.00 -34.67
C ALA A 423 14.87 -25.27 -34.46
N ASP A 424 15.82 -25.60 -35.34
CA ASP A 424 17.20 -25.14 -35.29
C ASP A 424 17.25 -23.62 -35.12
N ALA A 425 17.86 -23.19 -34.03
CA ALA A 425 18.35 -21.83 -33.96
C ALA A 425 19.52 -21.79 -34.93
N ASP A 426 19.42 -20.97 -35.99
CA ASP A 426 20.60 -20.43 -36.67
C ASP A 426 21.36 -19.57 -35.65
N ASP A 427 22.08 -20.26 -34.76
CA ASP A 427 22.96 -19.73 -33.72
C ASP A 427 24.28 -19.36 -34.38
N ASP A 428 24.42 -18.09 -34.74
CA ASP A 428 25.74 -17.47 -34.81
C ASP A 428 26.00 -16.85 -33.43
N GLU A 429 26.64 -17.64 -32.54
CA GLU A 429 26.94 -17.34 -31.13
C GLU A 429 27.60 -15.96 -30.94
N ASP A 430 28.28 -15.44 -31.96
CA ASP A 430 29.02 -14.18 -31.93
C ASP A 430 28.13 -12.92 -31.96
N THR A 431 26.93 -12.97 -32.54
CA THR A 431 26.12 -11.75 -32.76
C THR A 431 25.44 -11.27 -31.46
N VAL A 432 25.04 -12.20 -30.59
CA VAL A 432 24.31 -11.90 -29.34
C VAL A 432 25.21 -11.28 -28.28
N MET A 433 26.45 -11.78 -28.15
CA MET A 433 27.44 -11.21 -27.24
C MET A 433 27.94 -9.83 -27.70
N GLN A 434 27.98 -9.58 -29.01
CA GLN A 434 28.39 -8.29 -29.58
C GLN A 434 27.32 -7.21 -29.37
N ALA A 435 26.03 -7.56 -29.49
CA ALA A 435 24.91 -6.67 -29.19
C ALA A 435 24.86 -6.25 -27.70
N MET A 436 25.22 -7.16 -26.79
CA MET A 436 25.30 -6.85 -25.35
C MET A 436 26.54 -6.02 -24.97
N ARG A 437 27.69 -6.24 -25.63
CA ARG A 437 28.91 -5.43 -25.43
C ARG A 437 28.73 -3.98 -25.89
N LEU A 438 27.98 -3.74 -26.97
CA LEU A 438 27.66 -2.38 -27.43
C LEU A 438 26.78 -1.60 -26.43
N ARG A 439 25.87 -2.27 -25.70
CA ARG A 439 25.07 -1.63 -24.63
C ARG A 439 25.86 -1.35 -23.35
N SER A 440 26.93 -2.10 -23.10
CA SER A 440 27.81 -1.90 -21.93
C SER A 440 28.80 -0.75 -22.13
N LEU A 441 29.19 -0.46 -23.37
CA LEU A 441 30.11 0.63 -23.72
C LEU A 441 29.45 2.01 -23.76
N THR A 442 28.12 2.09 -23.83
CA THR A 442 27.37 3.36 -23.71
C THR A 442 27.27 3.89 -22.28
N PHE A 443 27.86 3.21 -21.29
CA PHE A 443 27.73 3.57 -19.86
C PHE A 443 29.01 4.15 -19.22
N VAL A 444 29.95 4.65 -20.02
CA VAL A 444 31.06 5.50 -19.53
C VAL A 444 31.06 6.84 -20.28
N ALA A 445 30.01 7.63 -20.08
CA ALA A 445 30.05 9.06 -20.32
C ALA A 445 29.34 9.77 -19.15
N ALA A 446 30.10 10.57 -18.40
CA ALA A 446 29.60 11.40 -17.32
C ALA A 446 28.53 12.39 -17.84
N PRO A 447 27.58 12.83 -17.00
CA PRO A 447 26.48 13.69 -17.44
C PRO A 447 27.01 15.10 -17.75
N GLY A 448 27.25 15.35 -19.03
CA GLY A 448 27.63 16.66 -19.53
C GLY A 448 27.90 16.56 -21.02
N ILE A 449 27.04 17.21 -21.82
CA ILE A 449 27.10 17.34 -23.28
C ILE A 449 26.41 16.18 -24.04
N ALA A 450 25.08 16.24 -24.11
CA ALA A 450 24.28 15.54 -25.13
C ALA A 450 23.23 16.50 -25.71
N SER A 451 23.70 17.51 -26.46
CA SER A 451 22.95 18.05 -27.59
C SER A 451 23.86 17.95 -28.80
N ARG A 452 23.35 17.38 -29.89
CA ARG A 452 24.04 16.96 -31.14
C ARG A 452 24.43 15.48 -31.27
N ILE A 453 23.48 14.55 -31.10
CA ILE A 453 23.41 13.36 -31.97
C ILE A 453 21.93 13.10 -32.29
N THR A 454 21.39 13.84 -33.25
CA THR A 454 20.15 13.48 -33.92
C THR A 454 20.27 13.91 -35.38
N ARG A 455 20.93 13.04 -36.16
CA ARG A 455 20.86 12.93 -37.63
C ARG A 455 21.96 11.98 -38.06
N VAL A 456 21.65 10.68 -38.07
CA VAL A 456 21.85 9.73 -39.18
C VAL A 456 21.12 8.46 -38.75
N ARG A 457 19.81 8.40 -39.01
CA ARG A 457 19.05 7.14 -38.99
C ARG A 457 18.11 7.15 -40.19
N THR A 458 18.71 7.24 -41.38
CA THR A 458 18.08 6.99 -42.69
C THR A 458 19.16 7.06 -43.78
N ALA A 459 19.95 6.00 -43.93
CA ALA A 459 20.73 5.69 -45.13
C ALA A 459 21.40 4.31 -44.99
N LEU A 460 20.59 3.26 -44.90
CA LEU A 460 21.03 1.87 -45.11
C LEU A 460 19.91 1.11 -45.83
N VAL A 461 19.36 1.71 -46.88
CA VAL A 461 18.65 1.02 -47.97
C VAL A 461 18.94 1.80 -49.24
N ALA A 462 20.10 1.51 -49.85
CA ALA A 462 20.40 1.71 -51.27
C ALA A 462 21.92 1.55 -51.41
N ASN A 463 22.33 0.32 -51.74
CA ASN A 463 23.64 0.07 -52.29
C ASN A 463 23.55 0.49 -53.76
N ASP A 464 24.15 1.61 -54.15
CA ASP A 464 24.60 1.78 -55.52
C ASP A 464 25.73 2.80 -55.60
N HIS A 465 26.74 2.41 -56.38
CA HIS A 465 28.02 3.05 -56.56
C HIS A 465 27.90 4.48 -57.13
N HIS A 466 28.59 5.45 -56.53
CA HIS A 466 29.62 6.27 -57.18
C HIS A 466 30.03 7.50 -56.36
N THR A 467 31.29 7.89 -56.57
CA THR A 467 31.90 9.22 -56.34
C THR A 467 32.23 9.66 -54.91
N ALA A 468 33.53 9.51 -54.63
CA ALA A 468 34.31 10.27 -53.68
C ALA A 468 34.19 11.80 -53.87
N ALA A 469 34.28 12.55 -52.77
CA ALA A 469 35.22 13.68 -52.64
C ALA A 469 35.10 14.42 -51.29
N CYS A 470 36.27 14.75 -50.76
CA CYS A 470 36.59 15.92 -49.92
C CYS A 470 36.02 16.03 -48.50
N LEU A 471 36.81 15.48 -47.56
CA LEU A 471 37.23 16.18 -46.35
C LEU A 471 37.90 17.53 -46.69
N ARG A 472 37.52 18.62 -46.00
CA ARG A 472 38.41 19.76 -45.71
C ARG A 472 37.87 20.68 -44.60
N CYS A 473 38.78 20.99 -43.67
CA CYS A 473 38.89 22.11 -42.71
C CYS A 473 37.67 22.57 -41.92
N SER A 474 37.66 22.57 -40.58
CA SER A 474 38.57 23.22 -39.60
C SER A 474 38.43 24.75 -39.53
N LEU A 475 38.08 25.22 -38.32
CA LEU A 475 38.31 26.54 -37.72
C LEU A 475 37.30 27.66 -38.03
N CYS A 476 36.45 27.97 -37.04
CA CYS A 476 36.12 29.33 -36.58
C CYS A 476 35.18 29.28 -35.35
N THR A 477 35.71 29.65 -34.18
CA THR A 477 35.00 30.47 -33.16
C THR A 477 35.41 31.94 -33.41
N PRO A 478 34.83 33.02 -32.82
CA PRO A 478 34.00 33.11 -31.61
C PRO A 478 32.88 34.21 -31.61
N THR A 479 32.22 34.38 -30.45
CA THR A 479 31.71 35.63 -29.80
C THR A 479 30.53 36.48 -30.33
N GLU A 480 29.68 36.82 -29.33
CA GLU A 480 28.94 38.08 -29.07
C GLU A 480 27.66 38.49 -29.83
N GLU A 481 26.59 38.57 -29.03
CA GLU A 481 25.57 39.62 -28.89
C GLU A 481 24.97 40.41 -30.09
N HIS A 482 23.63 40.49 -30.00
CA HIS A 482 22.75 41.62 -30.32
C HIS A 482 22.16 41.82 -31.74
N HIS A 483 20.82 41.95 -31.72
CA HIS A 483 19.91 42.59 -32.67
C HIS A 483 19.63 41.94 -34.03
N LEU A 484 18.35 41.56 -34.25
CA LEU A 484 17.45 42.24 -35.20
C LEU A 484 16.01 41.68 -35.13
N ARG A 485 15.06 42.58 -34.87
CA ARG A 485 13.63 42.42 -35.13
C ARG A 485 13.33 42.82 -36.59
N ALA A 486 12.26 42.24 -37.12
CA ALA A 486 11.54 42.59 -38.37
C ALA A 486 12.28 42.12 -39.65
N ALA A 487 11.65 41.54 -40.68
CA ALA A 487 10.31 41.69 -41.25
C ALA A 487 10.05 40.63 -42.35
N CYS A 488 8.77 40.41 -42.72
CA CYS A 488 8.25 39.66 -43.89
C CYS A 488 8.50 38.14 -43.95
N GLY A 489 7.53 37.28 -44.26
CA GLY A 489 6.16 37.50 -44.69
C GLY A 489 5.53 36.16 -45.10
N GLN A 490 4.21 36.08 -44.89
CA GLN A 490 3.25 35.25 -45.63
C GLN A 490 3.47 33.72 -45.68
N ALA A 491 2.67 32.98 -44.90
CA ALA A 491 1.96 31.80 -45.42
C ALA A 491 0.79 31.39 -44.49
N VAL A 492 -0.40 31.65 -45.02
CA VAL A 492 -1.76 31.18 -44.74
C VAL A 492 -1.89 29.88 -43.94
N CYS A 493 -2.77 29.92 -42.93
CA CYS A 493 -3.39 28.78 -42.27
C CYS A 493 -4.83 28.60 -42.81
N PRO A 494 -5.34 27.37 -42.96
CA PRO A 494 -6.78 27.14 -42.85
C PRO A 494 -7.10 26.21 -41.67
N VAL A 495 -7.93 26.74 -40.77
CA VAL A 495 -8.70 26.01 -39.75
C VAL A 495 -10.07 25.66 -40.35
N PRO A 496 -10.65 24.47 -40.13
CA PRO A 496 -12.06 24.20 -40.41
C PRO A 496 -12.96 24.62 -39.23
N GLN A 497 -14.03 25.35 -39.56
CA GLN A 497 -15.11 25.75 -38.66
C GLN A 497 -16.25 24.72 -38.60
N GLY A 498 -16.97 24.72 -37.48
CA GLY A 498 -18.35 24.23 -37.27
C GLY A 498 -18.67 24.24 -35.76
N LEU A 499 -19.12 25.36 -35.16
CA LEU A 499 -20.53 25.82 -34.99
C LEU A 499 -21.45 24.69 -34.51
N TYR A 500 -21.96 24.70 -33.28
CA TYR A 500 -23.07 25.55 -32.82
C TYR A 500 -22.90 26.09 -31.37
N ARG A 501 -23.30 27.36 -31.18
CA ARG A 501 -23.61 28.06 -29.91
C ARG A 501 -25.13 28.08 -29.67
N ILE A 502 -25.57 28.43 -28.44
CA ILE A 502 -26.67 29.35 -28.03
C ILE A 502 -27.10 29.01 -26.56
N PRO A 503 -27.52 29.96 -25.67
CA PRO A 503 -26.64 30.83 -24.88
C PRO A 503 -27.01 30.86 -23.37
N LEU A 504 -26.25 31.62 -22.59
CA LEU A 504 -26.65 32.10 -21.26
C LEU A 504 -27.54 33.34 -21.41
N ALA A 505 -28.58 33.43 -20.57
CA ALA A 505 -29.32 34.66 -20.27
C ALA A 505 -29.25 34.93 -18.76
N CYS A 506 -29.11 36.21 -18.44
CA CYS A 506 -28.97 36.83 -17.12
C CYS A 506 -30.17 36.63 -16.17
N GLU A 507 -29.90 36.43 -14.88
CA GLU A 507 -30.07 37.42 -13.78
C GLU A 507 -29.24 36.98 -12.57
#